data_AF-A0A165QE63-F1
#
_entry.id   AF-A0A165QE63-F1
#
_cell.length_a   1.000
_cell.length_b   1.000
_cell.length_c   1.000
_cell.angle_alpha   90.00
_cell.angle_beta   90.00
_cell.angle_gamma   90.00
#
_symmetry.space_group_name_H-M   'P 1'
#
loop_
_entity.id
_entity.type
_entity.pdbx_description
1 polymer ?
#
loop_
_entity_poly.entity_id
_entity_poly.type
_entity_poly.pdbx_seq_one_letter_code
_entity_poly.pdbx_strand_id
1 'polypeptide(L)'
;CAVCGWDTTSWCSRCENRFYCSPEHLCQDWPKHRLTCKPVGESQTQPIHAQPPLQEPHPISTPTLYLPAAPTTTVNAVLFPRHADNPCIILVPCCPPTSPTVSACPEPVIGEYLPITGGIRPVSGILKHDHENNIERRYPLQVWYCPGADTVNQSILRMTSGQASHAIAGDVLIMKFASKDCSDYIDANFDDLPAVLHLF
;
A
#
# COMPACT_ATOMS: atom_id res chain seq x y z
N CYS A 1 -24.28 -8.08 11.86
CA CYS A 1 -23.32 -9.03 11.24
C CYS A 1 -24.12 -10.06 10.45
N ALA A 2 -23.80 -10.29 9.16
CA ALA A 2 -24.58 -11.17 8.30
C ALA A 2 -24.48 -12.67 8.63
N VAL A 3 -23.53 -13.08 9.49
CA VAL A 3 -23.34 -14.49 9.89
C VAL A 3 -23.91 -14.77 11.28
N CYS A 4 -23.53 -13.99 12.29
CA CYS A 4 -23.91 -14.25 13.68
C CYS A 4 -25.08 -13.37 14.20
N GLY A 5 -25.50 -12.34 13.47
CA GLY A 5 -26.61 -11.46 13.85
C GLY A 5 -26.26 -10.31 14.82
N TRP A 6 -25.06 -10.28 15.38
CA TRP A 6 -24.62 -9.23 16.33
C TRP A 6 -24.34 -7.90 15.63
N ASP A 7 -24.56 -6.79 16.32
CA ASP A 7 -24.28 -5.44 15.80
C ASP A 7 -22.79 -5.26 15.48
N THR A 8 -22.51 -4.63 14.35
CA THR A 8 -21.14 -4.35 13.90
C THR A 8 -21.13 -3.14 12.99
N THR A 9 -20.04 -2.38 13.05
CA THR A 9 -19.75 -1.24 12.18
C THR A 9 -18.76 -1.57 11.08
N SER A 10 -18.20 -2.78 11.03
CA SER A 10 -17.29 -3.18 9.96
C SER A 10 -18.05 -3.76 8.76
N TRP A 11 -17.68 -3.34 7.55
CA TRP A 11 -18.30 -3.75 6.28
C TRP A 11 -17.30 -4.34 5.30
N CYS A 12 -17.81 -5.02 4.27
CA CYS A 12 -17.00 -5.44 3.14
C CYS A 12 -16.44 -4.20 2.42
N SER A 13 -15.14 -3.97 2.50
CA SER A 13 -14.48 -2.78 1.91
C SER A 13 -14.60 -2.68 0.39
N ARG A 14 -15.16 -3.71 -0.27
CA ARG A 14 -15.43 -3.70 -1.71
C ARG A 14 -16.78 -3.09 -2.03
N CYS A 15 -17.86 -3.57 -1.41
CA CYS A 15 -19.23 -3.15 -1.73
C CYS A 15 -19.88 -2.25 -0.69
N GLU A 16 -19.31 -2.17 0.52
CA GLU A 16 -19.81 -1.46 1.70
C GLU A 16 -21.27 -1.74 2.09
N ASN A 17 -21.89 -2.72 1.43
CA ASN A 17 -23.30 -3.03 1.51
C ASN A 17 -23.56 -4.32 2.31
N ARG A 18 -22.52 -4.88 2.95
CA ARG A 18 -22.64 -6.05 3.81
C ARG A 18 -21.66 -5.98 4.98
N PHE A 19 -22.17 -6.32 6.17
CA PHE A 19 -21.52 -6.04 7.45
C PHE A 19 -21.12 -7.31 8.20
N TYR A 20 -19.89 -7.35 8.72
CA TYR A 20 -19.30 -8.48 9.42
C TYR A 20 -18.61 -8.01 10.70
N CYS A 21 -18.73 -8.74 11.80
CA CYS A 21 -18.05 -8.37 13.05
C CYS A 21 -16.57 -8.79 13.07
N SER A 22 -16.16 -9.65 12.12
CA SER A 22 -14.79 -10.09 11.98
C SER A 22 -14.48 -10.57 10.55
N PRO A 23 -13.19 -10.61 10.14
CA PRO A 23 -12.76 -11.13 8.85
C PRO A 23 -13.14 -12.60 8.63
N GLU A 24 -13.18 -13.42 9.68
CA GLU A 24 -13.57 -14.84 9.59
C GLU A 24 -15.02 -14.98 9.10
N HIS A 25 -15.93 -14.14 9.60
CA HIS A 25 -17.32 -14.12 9.14
C HIS A 25 -17.48 -13.59 7.71
N LEU A 26 -16.63 -12.65 7.29
CA LEU A 26 -16.57 -12.26 5.88
C LEU A 26 -16.14 -13.44 5.02
N CYS A 27 -15.06 -14.15 5.38
CA CYS A 27 -14.56 -15.32 4.66
C CYS A 27 -15.59 -16.45 4.58
N GLN A 28 -16.33 -16.69 5.67
CA GLN A 28 -17.37 -17.72 5.72
C GLN A 28 -18.55 -17.40 4.78
N ASP A 29 -18.97 -16.14 4.69
CA ASP A 29 -20.04 -15.70 3.78
C ASP A 29 -19.53 -15.43 2.36
N TRP A 30 -18.22 -15.27 2.17
CA TRP A 30 -17.61 -14.84 0.90
C TRP A 30 -18.02 -15.66 -0.32
N PRO A 31 -18.11 -17.00 -0.28
CA PRO A 31 -18.52 -17.78 -1.44
C PRO A 31 -19.91 -17.41 -1.98
N LYS A 32 -20.83 -17.00 -1.09
CA LYS A 32 -22.18 -16.52 -1.43
C LYS A 32 -22.17 -15.03 -1.71
N HIS A 33 -21.54 -14.24 -0.84
CA HIS A 33 -21.50 -12.79 -0.94
C HIS A 33 -20.85 -12.31 -2.23
N ARG A 34 -19.75 -12.94 -2.68
CA ARG A 34 -19.04 -12.54 -3.90
C ARG A 34 -19.90 -12.56 -5.17
N LEU A 35 -20.98 -13.36 -5.18
CA LEU A 35 -21.91 -13.44 -6.31
C LEU A 35 -22.75 -12.17 -6.46
N THR A 36 -22.97 -11.44 -5.36
CA THR A 36 -23.77 -10.21 -5.32
C THR A 36 -22.96 -8.99 -4.86
N CYS A 37 -21.68 -9.16 -4.55
CA CYS A 37 -20.78 -8.11 -4.08
C CYS A 37 -20.37 -7.21 -5.25
N LYS A 38 -21.04 -6.06 -5.39
CA LYS A 38 -20.72 -5.04 -6.39
C LYS A 38 -19.97 -3.87 -5.74
N PRO A 39 -18.88 -3.38 -6.33
CA PRO A 39 -18.16 -2.22 -5.81
C PRO A 39 -19.08 -1.02 -5.59
N VAL A 40 -18.85 -0.26 -4.52
CA VAL A 40 -19.53 1.04 -4.35
C VAL A 40 -19.11 1.93 -5.52
N GLY A 41 -20.04 2.16 -6.44
CA GLY A 41 -19.79 2.82 -7.73
C GLY A 41 -20.54 2.16 -8.89
N GLU A 42 -20.91 0.88 -8.79
CA GLU A 42 -21.73 0.18 -9.80
C GLU A 42 -23.22 0.16 -9.43
N SER A 43 -23.87 1.32 -9.45
CA SER A 43 -25.33 1.39 -9.34
C SER A 43 -26.00 1.12 -10.70
N GLN A 44 -26.20 -0.16 -10.97
CA GLN A 44 -27.37 -0.78 -11.63
C GLN A 44 -28.04 -0.01 -12.79
N THR A 45 -27.65 -0.31 -14.04
CA THR A 45 -28.55 -0.15 -15.20
C THR A 45 -29.43 -1.40 -15.30
N GLN A 46 -30.71 -1.29 -14.95
CA GLN A 46 -31.71 -2.28 -15.39
C GLN A 46 -31.99 -2.11 -16.89
N PRO A 47 -32.27 -3.19 -17.65
CA PRO A 47 -32.65 -3.09 -19.04
C PRO A 47 -34.18 -2.89 -19.13
N ILE A 48 -34.63 -1.71 -19.54
CA ILE A 48 -36.04 -1.51 -19.95
C ILE A 48 -36.06 -1.08 -21.42
N HIS A 49 -36.69 -1.95 -22.19
CA HIS A 49 -37.10 -1.84 -23.57
C HIS A 49 -37.86 -0.52 -23.87
N ALA A 50 -37.57 0.01 -25.07
CA ALA A 50 -38.41 0.86 -25.92
C ALA A 50 -38.78 2.30 -25.46
N GLN A 51 -38.18 3.26 -26.18
CA GLN A 51 -38.56 4.66 -26.43
C GLN A 51 -40.01 4.85 -26.94
N PRO A 52 -40.61 6.08 -27.03
CA PRO A 52 -40.01 7.30 -27.64
C PRO A 52 -40.47 8.67 -27.01
N PRO A 53 -40.28 9.86 -27.64
CA PRO A 53 -39.28 10.86 -27.23
C PRO A 53 -39.86 12.28 -26.98
N LEU A 54 -39.03 13.21 -26.48
CA LEU A 54 -38.72 14.53 -27.10
C LEU A 54 -38.31 15.61 -26.07
N GLN A 55 -37.45 16.52 -26.55
CA GLN A 55 -36.96 17.80 -25.98
C GLN A 55 -35.71 17.68 -25.10
N GLU A 56 -34.62 18.43 -25.27
CA GLU A 56 -34.14 19.47 -26.19
C GLU A 56 -32.59 19.56 -25.96
N PRO A 57 -31.79 20.18 -26.86
CA PRO A 57 -30.33 20.02 -26.85
C PRO A 57 -29.62 20.96 -25.88
N HIS A 58 -29.04 20.41 -24.80
CA HIS A 58 -27.96 21.04 -24.04
C HIS A 58 -26.58 20.56 -24.55
N PRO A 59 -25.54 21.41 -24.54
CA PRO A 59 -24.22 21.03 -25.00
C PRO A 59 -23.70 19.85 -24.17
N ILE A 60 -23.46 18.73 -24.85
CA ILE A 60 -22.94 17.49 -24.27
C ILE A 60 -21.53 17.77 -23.78
N SER A 61 -21.38 18.03 -22.48
CA SER A 61 -20.12 17.80 -21.79
C SER A 61 -19.86 16.29 -21.83
N THR A 62 -18.96 15.90 -22.73
CA THR A 62 -18.37 14.55 -22.75
C THR A 62 -17.90 14.18 -21.34
N PRO A 63 -18.36 13.04 -20.77
CA PRO A 63 -17.79 12.56 -19.52
C PRO A 63 -16.37 12.08 -19.80
N THR A 64 -15.40 12.89 -19.42
CA THR A 64 -13.99 12.52 -19.37
C THR A 64 -13.87 11.27 -18.50
N LEU A 65 -13.45 10.15 -19.10
CA LEU A 65 -13.05 8.95 -18.38
C LEU A 65 -12.03 9.35 -17.31
N TYR A 66 -12.40 9.26 -16.03
CA TYR A 66 -11.45 9.41 -14.94
C TYR A 66 -10.54 8.18 -14.96
N LEU A 67 -9.43 8.31 -15.68
CA LEU A 67 -8.30 7.39 -15.54
C LEU A 67 -7.87 7.36 -14.06
N PRO A 68 -7.41 6.21 -13.53
CA PRO A 68 -6.68 6.23 -12.27
C PRO A 68 -5.58 7.29 -12.39
N ALA A 69 -5.49 8.18 -11.40
CA ALA A 69 -4.52 9.27 -11.41
C ALA A 69 -3.14 8.66 -11.73
N ALA A 70 -2.60 9.02 -12.89
CA ALA A 70 -1.30 8.54 -13.31
C ALA A 70 -0.29 8.85 -12.20
N PRO A 71 0.68 7.95 -11.94
CA PRO A 71 1.71 8.23 -10.94
C PRO A 71 2.33 9.59 -11.26
N THR A 72 2.28 10.49 -10.29
CA THR A 72 2.67 11.89 -10.48
C THR A 72 4.18 12.08 -10.36
N THR A 73 4.87 11.14 -9.72
CA THR A 73 6.32 11.14 -9.59
C THR A 73 6.83 9.71 -9.44
N THR A 74 8.11 9.53 -9.73
CA THR A 74 8.86 8.30 -9.49
C THR A 74 10.08 8.64 -8.66
N VAL A 75 10.33 7.87 -7.61
CA VAL A 75 11.47 8.08 -6.71
C VAL A 75 12.30 6.81 -6.60
N ASN A 76 13.62 7.00 -6.46
CA ASN A 76 14.52 5.89 -6.19
C ASN A 76 14.29 5.36 -4.77
N ALA A 77 14.16 4.04 -4.67
CA ALA A 77 14.05 3.30 -3.43
C ALA A 77 15.13 2.22 -3.37
N VAL A 78 15.57 1.86 -2.17
CA VAL A 78 16.49 0.74 -1.96
C VAL A 78 15.66 -0.50 -1.67
N LEU A 79 15.73 -1.50 -2.54
CA LEU A 79 15.11 -2.81 -2.33
C LEU A 79 16.17 -3.79 -1.82
N PHE A 80 15.82 -4.58 -0.82
CA PHE A 80 16.53 -5.76 -0.38
C PHE A 80 15.73 -6.99 -0.82
N PRO A 81 16.02 -7.57 -2.00
CA PRO A 81 15.32 -8.75 -2.46
C PRO A 81 15.73 -9.95 -1.62
N ARG A 82 14.76 -10.72 -1.15
CA ARG A 82 14.96 -11.83 -0.21
C ARG A 82 15.85 -12.95 -0.74
N HIS A 83 15.88 -13.13 -2.06
CA HIS A 83 16.68 -14.16 -2.73
C HIS A 83 17.98 -13.62 -3.35
N ALA A 84 18.21 -12.31 -3.30
CA ALA A 84 19.41 -11.70 -3.83
C ALA A 84 20.44 -11.49 -2.72
N ASP A 85 21.71 -11.43 -3.12
CA ASP A 85 22.83 -11.18 -2.21
C ASP A 85 23.03 -9.70 -1.85
N ASN A 86 22.65 -8.81 -2.75
CA ASN A 86 22.92 -7.37 -2.64
C ASN A 86 21.63 -6.57 -2.82
N PRO A 87 21.50 -5.44 -2.11
CA PRO A 87 20.39 -4.53 -2.36
C PRO A 87 20.52 -3.88 -3.75
N CYS A 88 19.40 -3.42 -4.30
CA CYS A 88 19.36 -2.71 -5.57
C CYS A 88 18.53 -1.43 -5.46
N ILE A 89 18.82 -0.47 -6.35
CA ILE A 89 17.98 0.72 -6.51
C ILE A 89 16.88 0.41 -7.52
N ILE A 90 15.64 0.71 -7.13
CA ILE A 90 14.47 0.58 -8.01
C ILE A 90 13.70 1.91 -8.08
N LEU A 91 12.95 2.11 -9.15
CA LEU A 91 12.06 3.28 -9.30
C LEU A 91 10.67 2.91 -8.79
N VAL A 92 10.20 3.59 -7.75
CA VAL A 92 8.86 3.39 -7.17
C VAL A 92 7.93 4.50 -7.64
N PRO A 93 6.85 4.18 -8.39
CA PRO A 93 5.82 5.14 -8.73
C PRO A 93 5.07 5.61 -7.48
N CYS A 94 4.77 6.90 -7.41
CA CYS A 94 3.98 7.48 -6.34
C CYS A 94 2.73 8.15 -6.90
N CYS A 95 1.58 7.83 -6.31
CA CYS A 95 0.30 8.45 -6.62
C CYS A 95 0.07 9.67 -5.70
N PRO A 96 -0.73 10.66 -6.15
CA PRO A 96 -1.18 11.74 -5.28
C PRO A 96 -1.88 11.20 -4.03
N PRO A 97 -1.79 11.88 -2.88
CA PRO A 97 -2.53 11.47 -1.69
C PRO A 97 -4.03 11.43 -1.98
N THR A 98 -4.66 10.28 -1.68
CA THR A 98 -6.10 10.05 -1.87
C THR A 98 -6.97 11.03 -1.05
N SER A 99 -6.40 11.65 -0.01
CA SER A 99 -7.07 12.66 0.82
C SER A 99 -6.06 13.71 1.31
N PRO A 100 -6.01 14.91 0.71
CA PRO A 100 -5.02 15.94 1.04
C PRO A 100 -5.18 16.52 2.46
N THR A 101 -6.27 16.18 3.17
CA THR A 101 -6.55 16.64 4.54
C THR A 101 -5.81 15.85 5.61
N VAL A 102 -5.28 14.66 5.30
CA VAL A 102 -4.64 13.76 6.29
C VAL A 102 -3.12 13.75 6.16
N SER A 103 -2.61 13.75 4.92
CA SER A 103 -1.18 13.84 4.64
C SER A 103 -0.99 14.40 3.24
N ALA A 104 -0.02 15.30 3.08
CA ALA A 104 0.41 15.79 1.78
C ALA A 104 1.35 14.80 1.06
N CYS A 105 1.79 13.75 1.76
CA CYS A 105 2.78 12.81 1.23
C CYS A 105 2.20 11.96 0.08
N PRO A 106 2.94 11.82 -1.03
CA PRO A 106 2.58 10.86 -2.08
C PRO A 106 2.38 9.45 -1.51
N GLU A 107 1.48 8.66 -2.11
CA GLU A 107 1.29 7.25 -1.75
C GLU A 107 2.11 6.35 -2.69
N PRO A 108 3.09 5.58 -2.18
CA PRO A 108 3.94 4.75 -3.03
C PRO A 108 3.22 3.48 -3.49
N VAL A 109 3.34 3.15 -4.78
CA VAL A 109 2.80 1.93 -5.38
C VAL A 109 3.78 0.78 -5.13
N ILE A 110 3.68 0.16 -3.96
CA ILE A 110 4.64 -0.88 -3.51
C ILE A 110 4.26 -2.31 -3.88
N GLY A 111 3.01 -2.55 -4.32
CA GLY A 111 2.45 -3.90 -4.43
C GLY A 111 3.16 -4.81 -5.44
N GLU A 112 3.82 -4.21 -6.44
CA GLU A 112 4.64 -4.96 -7.42
C GLU A 112 5.98 -5.42 -6.84
N TYR A 113 6.50 -4.73 -5.82
CA TYR A 113 7.80 -5.02 -5.21
C TYR A 113 7.66 -5.84 -3.92
N LEU A 114 6.56 -5.65 -3.18
CA LEU A 114 6.26 -6.33 -1.93
C LEU A 114 4.91 -7.08 -2.05
N PRO A 115 4.91 -8.33 -2.55
CA PRO A 115 3.68 -9.10 -2.69
C PRO A 115 3.11 -9.49 -1.32
N ILE A 116 1.79 -9.68 -1.27
CA ILE A 116 1.10 -10.19 -0.08
C ILE A 116 1.60 -11.61 0.20
N THR A 117 2.13 -11.83 1.40
CA THR A 117 2.64 -13.14 1.85
C THR A 117 1.85 -13.62 3.06
N GLY A 118 1.42 -14.87 3.05
CA GLY A 118 0.60 -15.43 4.14
C GLY A 118 -0.75 -14.74 4.33
N GLY A 119 -1.27 -14.06 3.30
CA GLY A 119 -2.50 -13.25 3.39
C GLY A 119 -2.32 -11.91 4.12
N ILE A 120 -1.11 -11.57 4.55
CA ILE A 120 -0.78 -10.33 5.26
C ILE A 120 -0.22 -9.32 4.25
N ARG A 121 -0.81 -8.12 4.23
CA ARG A 121 -0.35 -7.02 3.37
C ARG A 121 0.98 -6.43 3.88
N PRO A 122 1.77 -5.79 2.99
CA PRO A 122 2.93 -5.02 3.43
C PRO A 122 2.54 -3.97 4.46
N VAL A 123 3.39 -3.76 5.46
CA VAL A 123 3.27 -2.70 6.46
C VAL A 123 4.51 -1.81 6.39
N SER A 124 4.44 -0.62 6.97
CA SER A 124 5.58 0.30 7.04
C SER A 124 5.85 0.84 8.44
N GLY A 125 7.13 1.03 8.75
CA GLY A 125 7.60 1.85 9.88
C GLY A 125 8.42 3.05 9.38
N ILE A 126 8.51 4.11 10.19
CA ILE A 126 9.32 5.29 9.87
C ILE A 126 10.48 5.41 10.86
N LEU A 127 11.70 5.38 10.35
CA LEU A 127 12.92 5.65 11.09
C LEU A 127 13.20 7.16 11.10
N LYS A 128 12.76 7.82 12.18
CA LYS A 128 12.95 9.27 12.39
C LYS A 128 14.24 9.62 13.11
N HIS A 129 14.84 8.71 13.86
CA HIS A 129 16.04 8.98 14.66
C HIS A 129 17.20 8.08 14.21
N ASP A 130 18.44 8.49 14.48
CA ASP A 130 19.56 7.57 14.41
C ASP A 130 19.53 6.57 15.59
N HIS A 131 20.24 5.45 15.43
CA HIS A 131 20.29 4.42 16.46
C HIS A 131 21.33 4.76 17.56
N GLU A 132 22.44 5.41 17.20
CA GLU A 132 23.60 5.59 18.08
C GLU A 132 23.42 6.72 19.10
N ASN A 133 22.84 7.84 18.69
CA ASN A 133 22.72 9.05 19.51
C ASN A 133 21.27 9.50 19.73
N ASN A 134 20.30 8.77 19.16
CA ASN A 134 18.88 9.12 19.12
C ASN A 134 18.63 10.54 18.55
N ILE A 135 19.47 10.98 17.60
CA ILE A 135 19.33 12.30 16.97
C ILE A 135 18.30 12.21 15.85
N GLU A 136 17.41 13.21 15.79
CA GLU A 136 16.41 13.31 14.72
C GLU A 136 17.08 13.46 13.35
N ARG A 137 16.68 12.60 12.41
CA ARG A 137 17.18 12.58 11.04
C ARG A 137 16.59 13.75 10.26
N ARG A 138 17.46 14.45 9.53
CA ARG A 138 17.03 15.45 8.53
C ARG A 138 16.12 14.82 7.46
N TYR A 139 16.42 13.58 7.09
CA TYR A 139 15.69 12.80 6.10
C TYR A 139 15.30 11.45 6.72
N PRO A 140 14.09 11.33 7.30
CA PRO A 140 13.60 10.06 7.82
C PRO A 140 13.49 9.00 6.72
N LEU A 141 13.62 7.74 7.09
CA LEU A 141 13.49 6.60 6.16
C LEU A 141 12.21 5.84 6.46
N GLN A 142 11.41 5.53 5.43
CA GLN A 142 10.27 4.63 5.54
C GLN A 142 10.69 3.23 5.10
N VAL A 143 10.43 2.26 5.96
CA VAL A 143 10.78 0.86 5.77
C VAL A 143 9.51 0.06 5.58
N TRP A 144 9.35 -0.53 4.42
CA TRP A 144 8.23 -1.40 4.06
C TRP A 144 8.65 -2.86 4.06
N TYR A 145 7.82 -3.73 4.63
CA TYR A 145 8.07 -5.16 4.70
C TYR A 145 6.76 -5.94 4.84
N CYS A 146 6.80 -7.25 4.56
CA CYS A 146 5.66 -8.15 4.74
C CYS A 146 5.84 -9.04 5.98
N PRO A 147 5.07 -8.83 7.07
CA PRO A 147 5.22 -9.61 8.30
C PRO A 147 4.91 -11.10 8.15
N GLY A 148 4.10 -11.46 7.14
CA GLY A 148 3.73 -12.84 6.85
C GLY A 148 4.77 -13.63 6.06
N ALA A 149 5.95 -13.06 5.78
CA ALA A 149 7.00 -13.74 5.07
C ALA A 149 7.73 -14.76 5.98
N ASP A 150 8.04 -15.92 5.43
CA ASP A 150 8.73 -17.04 6.09
C ASP A 150 10.16 -17.25 5.58
N THR A 151 10.51 -16.60 4.48
CA THR A 151 11.79 -16.75 3.79
C THR A 151 12.77 -15.69 4.27
N VAL A 152 13.88 -16.10 4.88
CA VAL A 152 14.95 -15.19 5.33
C VAL A 152 15.49 -14.35 4.16
N ASN A 153 15.64 -13.05 4.40
CA ASN A 153 16.19 -12.10 3.45
C ASN A 153 17.72 -12.27 3.35
N GLN A 154 18.18 -12.89 2.26
CA GLN A 154 19.61 -13.16 2.04
C GLN A 154 20.43 -11.88 1.90
N SER A 155 19.86 -10.82 1.32
CA SER A 155 20.56 -9.55 1.14
C SER A 155 20.88 -8.91 2.49
N ILE A 156 19.91 -8.86 3.40
CA ILE A 156 20.11 -8.33 4.75
C ILE A 156 21.07 -9.23 5.55
N LEU A 157 20.89 -10.55 5.47
CA LEU A 157 21.77 -11.51 6.14
C LEU A 157 23.24 -11.32 5.73
N ARG A 158 23.49 -11.15 4.43
CA ARG A 158 24.84 -10.93 3.90
C ARG A 158 25.39 -9.56 4.28
N MET A 159 24.61 -8.50 4.13
CA MET A 159 25.02 -7.13 4.45
C MET A 159 25.38 -6.96 5.93
N THR A 160 24.67 -7.66 6.81
CA THR A 160 24.94 -7.67 8.26
C THR A 160 25.97 -8.73 8.67
N SER A 161 26.50 -9.52 7.74
CA SER A 161 27.37 -10.68 8.05
C SER A 161 26.76 -11.61 9.09
N GLY A 162 25.43 -11.76 9.07
CA GLY A 162 24.67 -12.54 10.04
C GLY A 162 24.58 -11.95 11.45
N GLN A 163 25.00 -10.69 11.65
CA GLN A 163 24.94 -9.99 12.94
C GLN A 163 23.64 -9.22 13.16
N ALA A 164 22.65 -9.39 12.26
CA ALA A 164 21.32 -8.83 12.46
C ALA A 164 20.74 -9.29 13.81
N SER A 165 20.28 -8.34 14.62
CA SER A 165 19.59 -8.57 15.88
C SER A 165 18.38 -9.52 15.75
N HIS A 166 17.73 -9.54 14.58
CA HIS A 166 16.66 -10.47 14.27
C HIS A 166 16.68 -10.93 12.80
N ALA A 167 16.24 -12.17 12.58
CA ALA A 167 16.10 -12.70 11.23
C ALA A 167 14.96 -11.97 10.50
N ILE A 168 15.30 -11.17 9.50
CA ILE A 168 14.33 -10.50 8.64
C ILE A 168 13.88 -11.46 7.55
N ALA A 169 12.57 -11.64 7.42
CA ALA A 169 11.98 -12.44 6.36
C ALA A 169 11.30 -11.56 5.31
N GLY A 170 11.28 -12.03 4.06
CA GLY A 170 10.65 -11.36 2.94
C GLY A 170 11.50 -10.24 2.33
N ASP A 171 10.97 -9.64 1.27
CA ASP A 171 11.57 -8.47 0.64
C ASP A 171 11.37 -7.24 1.54
N VAL A 172 12.34 -6.32 1.52
CA VAL A 172 12.26 -5.06 2.28
C VAL A 172 12.55 -3.89 1.35
N LEU A 173 11.69 -2.87 1.37
CA LEU A 173 11.81 -1.68 0.54
C LEU A 173 12.00 -0.43 1.41
N ILE A 174 13.01 0.37 1.08
CA ILE A 174 13.34 1.60 1.80
C ILE A 174 13.10 2.80 0.89
N MET A 175 12.33 3.76 1.40
CA MET A 175 12.10 5.06 0.77
C MET A 175 12.58 6.18 1.71
N LYS A 176 12.98 7.32 1.13
CA LYS A 176 13.55 8.44 1.89
C LYS A 176 12.64 9.66 1.79
N PHE A 177 12.29 10.24 2.94
CA PHE A 177 11.53 11.48 2.97
C PHE A 177 12.42 12.69 2.69
N ALA A 178 11.84 13.71 2.04
CA ALA A 178 12.46 14.99 1.76
C ALA A 178 12.72 15.83 3.03
N SER A 179 11.99 15.55 4.11
CA SER A 179 12.02 16.31 5.35
C SER A 179 11.53 15.49 6.55
N LYS A 180 11.76 16.01 7.75
CA LYS A 180 11.25 15.48 9.03
C LYS A 180 9.72 15.37 9.09
N ASP A 181 9.02 16.25 8.36
CA ASP A 181 7.56 16.31 8.33
C ASP A 181 6.98 15.20 7.45
N CYS A 182 7.82 14.40 6.78
CA CYS A 182 7.42 13.27 5.95
C CYS A 182 6.41 13.67 4.87
N SER A 183 6.58 14.86 4.29
CA SER A 183 5.61 15.48 3.37
C SER A 183 5.83 15.12 1.90
N ASP A 184 7.01 14.59 1.55
CA ASP A 184 7.35 14.18 0.19
C ASP A 184 8.52 13.18 0.23
N TYR A 185 8.77 12.48 -0.87
CA TYR A 185 9.93 11.60 -1.04
C TYR A 185 11.02 12.25 -1.88
N ILE A 186 12.26 11.87 -1.59
CA ILE A 186 13.44 12.10 -2.44
C ILE A 186 14.10 10.77 -2.73
N ASP A 187 15.02 10.77 -3.70
CA ASP A 187 15.78 9.59 -4.05
C ASP A 187 16.57 9.03 -2.87
N ALA A 188 16.26 7.79 -2.51
CA ALA A 188 17.10 6.98 -1.64
C ALA A 188 18.29 6.41 -2.43
N ASN A 189 19.42 6.27 -1.76
CA ASN A 189 20.63 5.71 -2.35
C ASN A 189 21.38 4.83 -1.35
N PHE A 190 22.53 4.27 -1.76
CA PHE A 190 23.28 3.37 -0.89
C PHE A 190 23.96 4.05 0.30
N ASP A 191 24.10 5.38 0.32
CA ASP A 191 24.59 6.13 1.48
C ASP A 191 23.59 6.11 2.64
N ASP A 192 22.31 5.80 2.35
CA ASP A 192 21.28 5.63 3.35
C ASP A 192 21.33 4.25 4.05
N LEU A 193 22.11 3.28 3.53
CA LEU A 193 22.17 1.92 4.06
C LEU A 193 22.60 1.80 5.52
N PRO A 194 23.66 2.48 6.00
CA PRO A 194 24.12 2.32 7.39
C PRO A 194 22.99 2.56 8.41
N ALA A 195 22.12 3.53 8.12
CA ALA A 195 20.95 3.84 8.93
C ALA A 195 19.96 2.67 9.06
N VAL A 196 19.74 1.96 7.96
CA VAL A 196 18.75 0.89 7.85
C VAL A 196 19.32 -0.40 8.42
N LEU A 197 20.61 -0.67 8.21
CA LEU A 197 21.22 -1.92 8.69
C LEU A 197 21.24 -2.02 10.22
N HIS A 198 21.27 -0.90 10.94
CA HIS A 198 21.08 -0.89 12.40
C HIS A 198 19.68 -1.30 12.86
N LEU A 199 18.69 -1.31 11.96
CA LEU A 199 17.36 -1.83 12.29
C LEU A 199 17.32 -3.34 12.33
N PHE A 200 18.26 -4.03 11.69
CA PHE A 200 18.20 -5.46 11.48
C PHE A 200 19.00 -6.22 12.53
#